data_AF-A0A1V9Z014-F1
#
_entry.id   AF-A0A1V9Z014-F1
#
_cell.length_a   1.000
_cell.length_b   1.000
_cell.length_c   1.000
_cell.angle_alpha   90.00
_cell.angle_beta   90.00
_cell.angle_gamma   90.00
#
_symmetry.space_group_name_H-M   'P 1'
#
loop_
_entity.id
_entity.type
_entity.pdbx_description
1 polymer ?
#
loop_
_entity_poly.entity_id
_entity_poly.type
_entity_poly.pdbx_seq_one_letter_code
_entity_poly.pdbx_strand_id
1 'polypeptide(L)'
;MADSASASSTKRKAEGEPRKKAKARKADEKPSLPAAPELVMDPSGVLSYATTFETVPPAIKKANKGAPPDENTTCLLCSATLKLKDMRQHVGAHMALEGFNTIRCGFCGLDDGTCEISLTAGTSTVTVTPVPQGHCPRFRKFYVTSAQKNHKCTNIPMQCSACSQWLWKYTLPQHYRECHDGEATMSAADRDATALSQAELDGLQKLASDLATKKRKPRAAPAEPEPTTSDNWIDAFVPLEVEPNVFLV
;
A
#
# COMPACT_ATOMS: atom_id res chain seq x y z
N MET A 1 66.23 6.15 -9.64
CA MET A 1 66.30 6.65 -11.03
C MET A 1 65.66 5.61 -11.92
N ALA A 2 64.66 6.03 -12.69
CA ALA A 2 63.97 5.37 -13.81
C ALA A 2 62.45 5.50 -13.63
N ASP A 3 61.98 6.69 -13.97
CA ASP A 3 60.64 6.99 -14.44
C ASP A 3 60.13 5.96 -15.46
N SER A 4 58.83 5.68 -15.44
CA SER A 4 58.05 5.45 -16.65
C SER A 4 56.55 5.61 -16.37
N ALA A 5 56.08 6.82 -16.67
CA ALA A 5 54.69 7.09 -16.93
C ALA A 5 54.27 6.49 -18.29
N SER A 6 53.03 6.02 -18.41
CA SER A 6 52.31 6.06 -19.69
C SER A 6 50.80 6.04 -19.45
N ALA A 7 50.22 7.23 -19.63
CA ALA A 7 48.81 7.42 -19.87
C ALA A 7 48.44 6.85 -21.24
N SER A 8 47.25 6.27 -21.37
CA SER A 8 46.60 6.10 -22.67
C SER A 8 45.11 6.33 -22.52
N SER A 9 44.74 7.52 -22.98
CA SER A 9 43.39 8.03 -23.16
C SER A 9 42.80 7.40 -24.43
N THR A 10 41.64 6.75 -24.33
CA THR A 10 40.88 6.34 -25.53
C THR A 10 39.45 6.86 -25.42
N LYS A 11 39.30 8.09 -25.91
CA LYS A 11 38.04 8.80 -26.13
C LYS A 11 37.35 8.21 -27.36
N ARG A 12 36.41 7.26 -27.17
CA ARG A 12 35.54 6.79 -28.26
C ARG A 12 34.33 7.70 -28.38
N LYS A 13 34.28 8.44 -29.49
CA LYS A 13 33.08 9.06 -30.07
C LYS A 13 32.15 7.93 -30.55
N ALA A 14 30.87 7.99 -30.21
CA ALA A 14 29.83 7.25 -30.91
C ALA A 14 28.82 8.27 -31.44
N GLU A 15 28.90 8.49 -32.76
CA GLU A 15 27.88 9.14 -33.56
C GLU A 15 26.61 8.27 -33.58
N GLY A 16 25.46 8.92 -33.53
CA GLY A 16 24.16 8.28 -33.63
C GLY A 16 23.68 8.14 -35.07
N GLU A 17 22.66 7.30 -35.27
CA GLU A 17 21.68 7.44 -36.35
C GLU A 17 20.38 6.67 -36.01
N PRO A 18 19.27 6.94 -36.73
CA PRO A 18 17.93 6.95 -36.16
C PRO A 18 17.00 5.82 -36.63
N ARG A 19 15.93 5.63 -35.85
CA ARG A 19 14.57 5.20 -36.23
C ARG A 19 14.41 4.24 -37.42
N LYS A 20 13.91 3.03 -37.13
CA LYS A 20 12.91 2.38 -38.00
C LYS A 20 11.72 1.89 -37.19
N LYS A 21 10.54 2.36 -37.61
CA LYS A 21 9.21 1.92 -37.18
C LYS A 21 8.93 0.55 -37.80
N ALA A 22 8.35 -0.36 -37.03
CA ALA A 22 7.57 -1.47 -37.58
C ALA A 22 6.36 -1.72 -36.67
N LYS A 23 5.20 -1.22 -37.13
CA LYS A 23 3.87 -1.68 -36.71
C LYS A 23 3.65 -3.04 -37.38
N ALA A 24 3.33 -4.07 -36.61
CA ALA A 24 2.68 -5.27 -37.13
C ALA A 24 1.55 -5.68 -36.18
N ARG A 25 0.35 -5.73 -36.76
CA ARG A 25 -0.90 -6.24 -36.19
C ARG A 25 -0.86 -7.77 -36.17
N LYS A 26 -1.56 -8.37 -35.21
CA LYS A 26 -2.27 -9.68 -35.22
C LYS A 26 -2.57 -10.05 -33.76
N ALA A 27 -3.64 -10.72 -33.38
CA ALA A 27 -4.97 -10.99 -33.92
C ALA A 27 -5.75 -11.48 -32.68
N ASP A 28 -7.04 -11.17 -32.61
CA ASP A 28 -7.98 -11.65 -31.60
C ASP A 28 -7.91 -13.18 -31.43
N GLU A 29 -7.59 -13.62 -30.21
CA GLU A 29 -7.90 -14.97 -29.76
C GLU A 29 -8.79 -14.85 -28.51
N LYS A 30 -10.05 -15.22 -28.71
CA LYS A 30 -11.15 -15.12 -27.75
C LYS A 30 -10.93 -16.19 -26.66
N PRO A 31 -10.75 -15.84 -25.38
CA PRO A 31 -10.60 -16.85 -24.34
C PRO A 31 -11.89 -17.65 -24.20
N SER A 32 -11.80 -18.96 -24.44
CA SER A 32 -12.85 -19.92 -24.13
C SER A 32 -13.03 -19.97 -22.61
N LEU A 33 -14.26 -19.73 -22.15
CA LEU A 33 -14.62 -19.88 -20.73
C LEU A 33 -14.49 -21.35 -20.32
N PRO A 34 -13.98 -21.67 -19.12
CA PRO A 34 -14.03 -23.02 -18.59
C PRO A 34 -15.48 -23.43 -18.34
N ALA A 35 -15.77 -24.70 -18.63
CA ALA A 35 -17.07 -25.33 -18.44
C ALA A 35 -17.53 -25.21 -16.97
N ALA A 36 -18.83 -24.99 -16.78
CA ALA A 36 -19.46 -24.98 -15.47
C ALA A 36 -19.24 -26.33 -14.76
N PRO A 37 -19.01 -26.35 -13.43
CA PRO A 37 -18.92 -27.60 -12.68
C PRO A 37 -20.26 -28.35 -12.74
N GLU A 38 -20.21 -29.61 -13.16
CA GLU A 38 -21.35 -30.52 -13.09
C GLU A 38 -21.73 -30.78 -11.62
N LEU A 39 -23.03 -30.62 -11.33
CA LEU A 39 -23.63 -31.03 -10.07
C LEU A 39 -23.69 -32.55 -10.03
N VAL A 40 -22.89 -33.16 -9.15
CA VAL A 40 -22.98 -34.59 -8.85
C VAL A 40 -23.93 -34.78 -7.67
N MET A 41 -25.03 -35.49 -7.89
CA MET A 41 -25.93 -35.95 -6.81
C MET A 41 -25.33 -37.19 -6.13
N ASP A 42 -25.21 -37.15 -4.81
CA ASP A 42 -24.79 -38.30 -4.01
C ASP A 42 -25.92 -39.35 -3.91
N PRO A 43 -25.62 -40.67 -4.03
CA PRO A 43 -26.61 -41.74 -3.97
C PRO A 43 -27.26 -41.95 -2.58
N SER A 44 -26.85 -41.21 -1.55
CA SER A 44 -27.34 -41.42 -0.18
C SER A 44 -28.65 -40.68 0.15
N GLY A 45 -29.16 -39.81 -0.72
CA GLY A 45 -30.48 -39.19 -0.51
C GLY A 45 -30.62 -38.33 0.76
N VAL A 46 -29.50 -37.93 1.38
CA VAL A 46 -29.49 -37.05 2.56
C VAL A 46 -28.86 -35.71 2.19
N LEU A 47 -29.70 -34.69 2.05
CA LEU A 47 -29.26 -33.29 2.00
C LEU A 47 -28.83 -32.86 3.41
N SER A 48 -27.52 -32.68 3.64
CA SER A 48 -27.02 -32.05 4.87
C SER A 48 -25.64 -31.44 4.70
N TYR A 49 -25.60 -30.11 4.75
CA TYR A 49 -24.54 -29.39 5.47
C TYR A 49 -25.27 -28.44 6.42
N ALA A 50 -25.25 -28.77 7.70
CA ALA A 50 -25.65 -27.86 8.76
C ALA A 50 -24.50 -26.86 8.96
N THR A 51 -24.46 -25.83 8.12
CA THR A 51 -23.64 -24.65 8.37
C THR A 51 -24.46 -23.73 9.25
N THR A 52 -24.08 -23.58 10.51
CA THR A 52 -24.56 -22.51 11.37
C THR A 52 -24.21 -21.17 10.71
N PHE A 53 -25.20 -20.55 10.08
CA PHE A 53 -25.11 -19.15 9.65
C PHE A 53 -25.04 -18.30 10.90
N GLU A 54 -23.84 -17.98 11.37
CA GLU A 54 -23.62 -16.78 12.16
C GLU A 54 -24.15 -15.60 11.35
N THR A 55 -25.14 -14.92 11.91
CA THR A 55 -25.72 -13.69 11.42
C THR A 55 -24.61 -12.65 11.24
N VAL A 56 -24.05 -12.59 10.03
CA VAL A 56 -23.11 -11.54 9.62
C VAL A 56 -23.85 -10.20 9.76
N PRO A 57 -23.37 -9.27 10.60
CA PRO A 57 -24.03 -7.99 10.78
C PRO A 57 -24.15 -7.25 9.45
N PRO A 58 -25.24 -6.49 9.25
CA PRO A 58 -25.54 -5.83 7.98
C PRO A 58 -24.38 -4.94 7.54
N ALA A 59 -23.92 -5.22 6.31
CA ALA A 59 -22.84 -4.54 5.62
C ALA A 59 -22.85 -3.02 5.87
N ILE A 60 -21.81 -2.53 6.54
CA ILE A 60 -21.49 -1.11 6.67
C ILE A 60 -21.10 -0.62 5.28
N LYS A 61 -22.10 -0.30 4.44
CA LYS A 61 -21.93 0.39 3.16
C LYS A 61 -21.60 1.86 3.40
N LYS A 62 -20.42 2.13 3.97
CA LYS A 62 -19.78 3.43 3.84
C LYS A 62 -18.43 3.18 3.20
N ALA A 63 -18.42 3.22 1.88
CA ALA A 63 -17.19 3.34 1.11
C ALA A 63 -16.39 4.48 1.73
N ASN A 64 -15.24 4.15 2.34
CA ASN A 64 -14.40 5.09 3.05
C ASN A 64 -14.13 6.29 2.12
N LYS A 65 -14.76 7.44 2.44
CA LYS A 65 -14.27 8.73 1.96
C LYS A 65 -12.85 8.81 2.52
N GLY A 66 -11.87 8.49 1.67
CA GLY A 66 -10.48 8.36 2.08
C GLY A 66 -10.05 9.53 2.93
N ALA A 67 -9.21 9.27 3.93
CA ALA A 67 -8.78 10.27 4.90
C ALA A 67 -8.27 11.56 4.20
N PRO A 68 -8.53 12.74 4.79
CA PRO A 68 -8.15 14.01 4.20
C PRO A 68 -6.64 14.08 3.89
N PRO A 69 -6.26 14.68 2.75
CA PRO A 69 -4.93 14.52 2.15
C PRO A 69 -3.77 15.10 2.97
N ASP A 70 -4.06 16.00 3.91
CA ASP A 70 -3.09 16.75 4.71
C ASP A 70 -3.03 16.30 6.17
N GLU A 71 -3.69 15.19 6.51
CA GLU A 71 -3.61 14.63 7.86
C GLU A 71 -2.22 14.04 8.12
N ASN A 72 -1.65 14.44 9.26
CA ASN A 72 -0.45 13.85 9.79
C ASN A 72 -0.84 12.60 10.59
N THR A 73 -0.18 11.49 10.34
CA THR A 73 -0.40 10.22 11.03
C THR A 73 0.92 9.65 11.55
N THR A 74 0.87 8.87 12.61
CA THR A 74 2.05 8.27 13.26
C THR A 74 2.31 6.88 12.70
N CYS A 75 3.51 6.59 12.23
CA CYS A 75 3.90 5.23 11.83
C CYS A 75 3.79 4.29 13.04
N LEU A 76 3.19 3.10 12.88
CA LEU A 76 3.06 2.14 13.98
C LEU A 76 4.34 1.37 14.26
N LEU A 77 5.28 1.33 13.30
CA LEU A 77 6.54 0.61 13.43
C LEU A 77 7.61 1.43 14.16
N CYS A 78 7.64 2.75 14.01
CA CYS A 78 8.68 3.62 14.58
C CYS A 78 8.17 4.89 15.25
N SER A 79 6.84 5.07 15.36
CA SER A 79 6.19 6.25 15.95
C SER A 79 6.46 7.59 15.24
N ALA A 80 7.10 7.60 14.07
CA ALA A 80 7.36 8.82 13.31
C ALA A 80 6.06 9.46 12.82
N THR A 81 5.87 10.77 13.06
CA THR A 81 4.73 11.52 12.53
C THR A 81 5.03 12.00 11.11
N LEU A 82 4.24 11.55 10.13
CA LEU A 82 4.43 11.85 8.71
C LEU A 82 3.09 12.22 8.07
N LYS A 83 3.16 12.88 6.91
CA LYS A 83 1.96 13.10 6.10
C LYS A 83 1.46 11.76 5.56
N LEU A 84 0.15 11.56 5.50
CA LEU A 84 -0.44 10.30 5.03
C LEU A 84 0.03 9.90 3.61
N LYS A 85 0.31 10.87 2.72
CA LYS A 85 0.88 10.59 1.38
C LYS A 85 2.25 9.91 1.41
N ASP A 86 3.06 10.21 2.43
CA ASP A 86 4.43 9.74 2.55
C ASP A 86 4.50 8.43 3.37
N MET A 87 3.42 8.09 4.09
CA MET A 87 3.35 6.91 4.96
C MET A 87 3.59 5.60 4.21
N ARG A 88 3.03 5.43 3.00
CA ARG A 88 3.27 4.23 2.18
C ARG A 88 4.76 4.02 1.87
N GLN A 89 5.46 5.10 1.53
CA GLN A 89 6.88 5.05 1.20
C GLN A 89 7.70 4.70 2.44
N HIS A 90 7.34 5.31 3.56
CA HIS A 90 7.98 5.06 4.84
C HIS A 90 7.79 3.62 5.35
N VAL A 91 6.56 3.09 5.32
CA VAL A 91 6.28 1.70 5.68
C VAL A 91 6.99 0.73 4.72
N GLY A 92 7.00 1.04 3.41
CA GLY A 92 7.75 0.26 2.43
C GLY A 92 9.25 0.17 2.75
N ALA A 93 9.85 1.25 3.27
CA ALA A 93 11.25 1.23 3.70
C ALA A 93 11.47 0.31 4.92
N HIS A 94 10.56 0.31 5.90
CA HIS A 94 10.62 -0.64 7.02
C HIS A 94 10.58 -2.10 6.53
N MET A 95 9.62 -2.41 5.65
CA MET A 95 9.46 -3.77 5.09
C MET A 95 10.72 -4.23 4.34
N ALA A 96 11.37 -3.32 3.61
CA ALA A 96 12.60 -3.60 2.89
C ALA A 96 13.80 -3.82 3.81
N LEU A 97 13.93 -3.04 4.88
CA LEU A 97 15.03 -3.17 5.84
C LEU A 97 14.91 -4.42 6.73
N GLU A 98 13.67 -4.88 6.97
CA GLU A 98 13.41 -6.10 7.76
C GLU A 98 13.53 -7.39 6.96
N GLY A 99 13.94 -7.32 5.69
CA GLY A 99 14.20 -8.50 4.86
C GLY A 99 12.96 -9.27 4.45
N PHE A 100 11.79 -8.61 4.40
CA PHE A 100 10.55 -9.21 3.87
C PHE A 100 10.02 -10.43 4.64
N ASN A 101 10.44 -10.64 5.89
CA ASN A 101 10.11 -11.86 6.63
C ASN A 101 8.67 -11.93 7.16
N THR A 102 7.91 -10.84 7.07
CA THR A 102 6.55 -10.76 7.62
C THR A 102 5.61 -10.12 6.61
N ILE A 103 4.47 -10.76 6.37
CA ILE A 103 3.41 -10.20 5.53
C ILE A 103 2.75 -9.04 6.30
N ARG A 104 3.02 -7.81 5.84
CA ARG A 104 2.49 -6.59 6.43
C ARG A 104 1.70 -5.76 5.43
N CYS A 105 0.76 -4.99 5.95
CA CYS A 105 0.07 -3.97 5.18
C CYS A 105 1.03 -2.84 4.81
N GLY A 106 1.26 -2.62 3.52
CA GLY A 106 2.07 -1.52 2.99
C GLY A 106 1.52 -0.10 3.24
N PHE A 107 0.33 0.05 3.84
CA PHE A 107 -0.21 1.35 4.26
C PHE A 107 0.05 1.66 5.74
N CYS A 108 -0.26 0.72 6.64
CA CYS A 108 -0.16 0.95 8.09
C CYS A 108 1.03 0.24 8.75
N GLY A 109 1.59 -0.79 8.11
CA GLY A 109 2.67 -1.61 8.65
C GLY A 109 2.22 -2.68 9.64
N LEU A 110 0.92 -2.93 9.82
CA LEU A 110 0.44 -4.02 10.68
C LEU A 110 0.47 -5.36 9.95
N ASP A 111 0.67 -6.43 10.72
CA ASP A 111 0.72 -7.85 10.33
C ASP A 111 -0.56 -8.63 10.70
N ASP A 112 -1.58 -7.93 11.17
CA ASP A 112 -2.85 -8.48 11.66
C ASP A 112 -3.72 -9.14 10.58
N GLY A 113 -3.33 -9.07 9.31
CA GLY A 113 -4.09 -9.62 8.18
C GLY A 113 -5.44 -8.94 7.92
N THR A 114 -5.84 -7.96 8.73
CA THR A 114 -7.14 -7.26 8.59
C THR A 114 -7.16 -6.35 7.38
N CYS A 115 -5.98 -5.89 6.95
CA CYS A 115 -5.81 -5.00 5.83
C CYS A 115 -5.80 -5.77 4.50
N GLU A 116 -6.99 -6.12 4.01
CA GLU A 116 -7.14 -6.67 2.66
C GLU A 116 -6.91 -5.58 1.60
N ILE A 117 -6.25 -5.96 0.50
CA ILE A 117 -6.08 -5.13 -0.69
C ILE A 117 -6.90 -5.77 -1.80
N SER A 118 -7.74 -4.99 -2.47
CA SER A 118 -8.36 -5.40 -3.72
C SER A 118 -8.14 -4.32 -4.76
N LEU A 119 -7.80 -4.69 -5.99
CA LEU A 119 -7.74 -3.73 -7.08
C LEU A 119 -9.09 -3.72 -7.80
N THR A 120 -9.86 -2.65 -7.64
CA THR A 120 -11.07 -2.47 -8.46
C THR A 120 -10.68 -1.82 -9.79
N ALA A 121 -11.21 -2.36 -10.89
CA ALA A 121 -11.12 -1.73 -12.19
C ALA A 121 -11.66 -0.29 -12.12
N GLY A 122 -10.79 0.71 -12.26
CA GLY A 122 -11.22 2.09 -12.32
C GLY A 122 -12.08 2.33 -13.55
N THR A 123 -13.29 2.84 -13.38
CA THR A 123 -14.19 3.33 -14.44
C THR A 123 -13.69 4.66 -15.00
N SER A 124 -12.46 4.70 -15.51
CA SER A 124 -12.05 5.77 -16.42
C SER A 124 -12.26 5.27 -17.85
N THR A 125 -12.86 6.09 -18.70
CA THR A 125 -13.22 5.77 -20.09
C THR A 125 -12.03 5.42 -21.00
N VAL A 126 -10.79 5.50 -20.50
CA VAL A 126 -9.57 5.40 -21.31
C VAL A 126 -8.58 4.36 -20.79
N THR A 127 -8.55 4.08 -19.49
CA THR A 127 -7.68 3.03 -18.91
C THR A 127 -8.28 2.47 -17.63
N VAL A 128 -8.34 1.14 -17.53
CA VAL A 128 -8.64 0.44 -16.28
C VAL A 128 -7.43 0.63 -15.37
N THR A 129 -7.39 1.73 -14.63
CA THR A 129 -6.35 1.90 -13.61
C THR A 129 -6.85 1.19 -12.36
N PRO A 130 -6.17 0.11 -11.92
CA PRO A 130 -6.56 -0.56 -10.71
C PRO A 130 -6.44 0.41 -9.54
N VAL A 131 -7.54 0.61 -8.83
CA VAL A 131 -7.58 1.40 -7.60
C VAL A 131 -7.54 0.41 -6.45
N PRO A 132 -6.48 0.42 -5.62
CA PRO A 132 -6.51 -0.35 -4.40
C PRO A 132 -7.67 0.13 -3.56
N GLN A 133 -8.52 -0.79 -3.14
CA GLN A 133 -9.44 -0.66 -2.03
C GLN A 133 -8.84 -1.46 -0.89
N GLY A 134 -8.95 -0.92 0.32
CA GLY A 134 -8.60 -1.68 1.49
C GLY A 134 -9.34 -1.16 2.69
N HIS A 135 -9.59 -2.07 3.63
CA HIS A 135 -10.18 -1.76 4.93
C HIS A 135 -9.16 -1.11 5.88
N CYS A 136 -7.97 -0.80 5.39
CA CYS A 136 -6.95 -0.13 6.18
C CYS A 136 -7.43 1.29 6.56
N PRO A 137 -7.43 1.66 7.85
CA PRO A 137 -7.80 3.02 8.28
C PRO A 137 -6.87 4.10 7.74
N ARG A 138 -5.67 3.71 7.28
CA ARG A 138 -4.66 4.59 6.67
C ARG A 138 -4.64 4.49 5.15
N PHE A 139 -5.65 3.86 4.57
CA PHE A 139 -5.79 3.76 3.14
C PHE A 139 -5.90 5.16 2.53
N ARG A 140 -5.06 5.41 1.53
CA ARG A 140 -5.16 6.57 0.65
C ARG A 140 -5.17 6.09 -0.79
N LYS A 141 -6.14 6.59 -1.56
CA LYS A 141 -6.22 6.33 -3.00
C LYS A 141 -4.92 6.77 -3.69
N PHE A 142 -4.29 5.85 -4.40
CA PHE A 142 -3.15 6.13 -5.28
C PHE A 142 -3.29 5.35 -6.59
N TYR A 143 -2.59 5.79 -7.62
CA TYR A 143 -2.59 5.14 -8.93
C TYR A 143 -1.32 4.31 -9.09
N VAL A 144 -1.45 3.01 -9.41
CA VAL A 144 -0.31 2.09 -9.55
C VAL A 144 0.68 2.57 -10.61
N THR A 145 0.20 3.12 -11.72
CA THR A 145 1.03 3.69 -12.80
C THR A 145 1.92 4.85 -12.34
N SER A 146 1.43 5.66 -11.40
CA SER A 146 2.21 6.76 -10.82
C SER A 146 3.29 6.28 -9.85
N ALA A 147 3.06 5.15 -9.19
CA ALA A 147 4.02 4.53 -8.29
C ALA A 147 5.16 3.87 -9.07
N GLN A 148 4.87 3.24 -10.21
CA GLN A 148 5.91 2.66 -11.09
C GLN A 148 6.86 3.71 -11.67
N LYS A 149 6.36 4.91 -11.99
CA LYS A 149 7.19 6.01 -12.54
C LYS A 149 7.99 6.76 -11.49
N ASN A 150 7.51 6.80 -10.24
CA ASN A 150 8.23 7.45 -9.15
C ASN A 150 9.16 6.45 -8.47
N HIS A 151 10.42 6.39 -8.92
CA HIS A 151 11.47 5.47 -8.44
C HIS A 151 11.77 5.47 -6.92
N LYS A 152 11.06 6.25 -6.10
CA LYS A 152 11.34 6.38 -4.67
C LYS A 152 10.79 5.23 -3.82
N CYS A 153 9.68 4.62 -4.25
CA CYS A 153 9.11 3.48 -3.53
C CYS A 153 8.33 2.60 -4.49
N THR A 154 8.86 1.41 -4.72
CA THR A 154 8.29 0.40 -5.62
C THR A 154 7.34 -0.55 -4.90
N ASN A 155 6.95 -0.25 -3.67
CA ASN A 155 5.94 -1.02 -2.95
C ASN A 155 4.55 -0.80 -3.58
N ILE A 156 4.23 -1.67 -4.55
CA ILE A 156 2.99 -1.68 -5.31
C ILE A 156 2.23 -2.98 -5.05
N PRO A 157 0.90 -2.97 -5.09
CA PRO A 157 0.11 -4.19 -5.04
C PRO A 157 0.33 -4.99 -6.32
N MET A 158 0.48 -6.31 -6.16
CA MET A 158 0.69 -7.31 -7.19
C MET A 158 -0.24 -8.49 -6.95
N GLN A 159 -0.69 -9.14 -8.02
CA GLN A 159 -1.50 -10.34 -7.93
C GLN A 159 -0.59 -11.57 -7.97
N CYS A 160 -0.73 -12.48 -7.01
CA CYS A 160 -0.02 -13.75 -7.01
C CYS A 160 -0.52 -14.62 -8.17
N SER A 161 0.38 -15.13 -9.01
CA SER A 161 0.00 -15.96 -10.16
C SER A 161 -0.52 -17.36 -9.78
N ALA A 162 -0.22 -17.86 -8.57
CA ALA A 162 -0.65 -19.17 -8.11
C ALA A 162 -2.04 -19.17 -7.45
N CYS A 163 -2.35 -18.21 -6.57
CA CYS A 163 -3.64 -18.15 -5.85
C CYS A 163 -4.52 -16.93 -6.20
N SER A 164 -4.07 -16.05 -7.09
CA SER A 164 -4.77 -14.80 -7.47
C SER A 164 -5.00 -13.79 -6.33
N GLN A 165 -4.38 -13.96 -5.17
CA GLN A 165 -4.44 -13.00 -4.05
C GLN A 165 -3.62 -11.74 -4.35
N TRP A 166 -4.12 -10.58 -3.89
CA TRP A 166 -3.42 -9.30 -4.00
C TRP A 166 -2.51 -9.06 -2.79
N LEU A 167 -1.22 -8.93 -3.05
CA LEU A 167 -0.18 -8.77 -2.06
C LEU A 167 0.69 -7.57 -2.41
N TRP A 168 1.51 -7.10 -1.47
CA TRP A 168 2.50 -6.08 -1.77
C TRP A 168 3.72 -6.69 -2.47
N LYS A 169 4.36 -5.96 -3.39
CA LYS A 169 5.62 -6.39 -4.04
C LYS A 169 6.61 -6.97 -3.03
N TYR A 170 6.74 -6.31 -1.89
CA TYR A 170 7.70 -6.67 -0.84
C TYR A 170 7.27 -7.89 0.00
N THR A 171 6.00 -8.26 0.02
CA THR A 171 5.52 -9.43 0.79
C THR A 171 5.26 -10.66 -0.08
N LEU A 172 5.28 -10.49 -1.41
CA LEU A 172 4.99 -11.58 -2.33
C LEU A 172 5.96 -12.78 -2.19
N PRO A 173 7.29 -12.60 -2.04
CA PRO A 173 8.19 -13.72 -1.80
C PRO A 173 7.86 -14.51 -0.52
N GLN A 174 7.56 -13.81 0.59
CA GLN A 174 7.15 -14.46 1.85
C GLN A 174 5.87 -15.26 1.67
N HIS A 175 4.89 -14.71 0.96
CA HIS A 175 3.67 -15.43 0.66
C HIS A 175 3.92 -16.74 -0.12
N TYR A 176 4.85 -16.75 -1.09
CA TYR A 176 5.22 -18.00 -1.77
C TYR A 176 5.87 -19.02 -0.81
N ARG A 177 6.68 -18.55 0.14
CA ARG A 177 7.27 -19.41 1.18
C ARG A 177 6.23 -20.04 2.09
N GLU A 178 5.21 -19.27 2.47
CA GLU A 178 4.19 -19.71 3.43
C GLU A 178 3.03 -20.48 2.77
N CYS A 179 2.66 -20.13 1.52
CA CYS A 179 1.44 -20.61 0.88
C CYS A 179 1.67 -21.48 -0.37
N HIS A 180 2.89 -21.53 -0.93
CA HIS A 180 3.15 -22.14 -2.24
C HIS A 180 4.40 -23.05 -2.28
N ASP A 181 4.65 -23.86 -1.26
CA ASP A 181 5.78 -24.81 -1.23
C ASP A 181 7.17 -24.17 -1.46
N GLY A 182 7.31 -22.85 -1.22
CA GLY A 182 8.59 -22.14 -1.34
C GLY A 182 8.68 -21.18 -2.53
N GLU A 183 9.78 -20.41 -2.61
CA GLU A 183 10.04 -19.46 -3.71
C GLU A 183 10.37 -20.14 -5.05
N ALA A 184 10.68 -21.44 -5.02
CA ALA A 184 11.00 -22.21 -6.21
C ALA A 184 9.78 -22.33 -7.15
N THR A 185 8.57 -22.29 -6.61
CA THR A 185 7.30 -22.33 -7.37
C THR A 185 6.92 -20.97 -7.96
N MET A 186 7.60 -19.89 -7.53
CA MET A 186 7.35 -18.54 -8.02
C MET A 186 7.68 -18.45 -9.51
N SER A 187 6.72 -17.94 -10.29
CA SER A 187 6.93 -17.70 -11.71
C SER A 187 8.10 -16.74 -11.95
N ALA A 188 8.81 -16.89 -13.08
CA ALA A 188 9.91 -15.99 -13.42
C ALA A 188 9.47 -14.52 -13.47
N ALA A 189 8.24 -14.27 -13.96
CA ALA A 189 7.66 -12.93 -14.00
C ALA A 189 7.46 -12.33 -12.59
N ASP A 190 6.94 -13.11 -11.65
CA ASP A 190 6.75 -12.67 -10.26
C ASP A 190 8.11 -12.43 -9.58
N ARG A 191 9.08 -13.31 -9.84
CA ARG A 191 10.45 -13.17 -9.31
C ARG A 191 11.13 -11.90 -9.82
N ASP A 192 11.05 -11.62 -11.11
CA ASP A 192 11.60 -10.41 -11.72
C ASP A 192 10.89 -9.15 -11.23
N ALA A 193 9.56 -9.21 -11.08
CA ALA A 193 8.77 -8.08 -10.61
C ALA A 193 9.00 -7.77 -9.11
N THR A 194 9.35 -8.78 -8.31
CA THR A 194 9.69 -8.63 -6.89
C THR A 194 11.15 -8.31 -6.64
N ALA A 195 12.03 -8.57 -7.61
CA ALA A 195 13.42 -8.19 -7.53
C ALA A 195 13.57 -6.68 -7.24
N LEU A 196 14.44 -6.39 -6.27
CA LEU A 196 14.84 -5.04 -5.92
C LEU A 196 16.24 -4.80 -6.45
N SER A 197 16.38 -3.79 -7.29
CA SER A 197 17.69 -3.30 -7.70
C SER A 197 18.42 -2.65 -6.52
N GLN A 198 19.75 -2.69 -6.53
CA GLN A 198 20.56 -2.04 -5.50
C GLN A 198 20.22 -0.55 -5.35
N ALA A 199 19.95 0.14 -6.47
CA ALA A 199 19.55 1.55 -6.45
C ALA A 199 18.23 1.80 -5.70
N GLU A 200 17.27 0.86 -5.77
CA GLU A 200 16.03 0.94 -4.99
C GLU A 200 16.31 0.74 -3.50
N LEU A 201 17.14 -0.24 -3.14
CA LEU A 201 17.53 -0.49 -1.75
C LEU A 201 18.24 0.74 -1.15
N ASP A 202 19.21 1.30 -1.87
CA ASP A 202 19.92 2.52 -1.45
C ASP A 202 18.95 3.70 -1.30
N GLY A 203 17.99 3.83 -2.22
CA GLY A 203 16.93 4.84 -2.16
C GLY A 203 16.03 4.69 -0.94
N LEU A 204 15.62 3.46 -0.60
CA LEU A 204 14.81 3.16 0.57
C LEU A 204 15.58 3.38 1.87
N GLN A 205 16.86 2.99 1.93
CA GLN A 205 17.72 3.20 3.08
C GLN A 205 17.99 4.70 3.31
N LYS A 206 18.19 5.47 2.24
CA LYS A 206 18.29 6.92 2.31
C LYS A 206 16.99 7.55 2.81
N LEU A 207 15.83 7.12 2.31
CA LEU A 207 14.54 7.58 2.81
C LEU A 207 14.35 7.29 4.29
N ALA A 208 14.71 6.10 4.75
CA ALA A 208 14.65 5.74 6.17
C ALA A 208 15.56 6.66 7.01
N SER A 209 16.78 6.92 6.53
CA SER A 209 17.76 7.79 7.20
C SER A 209 17.34 9.26 7.21
N ASP A 210 16.82 9.77 6.10
CA ASP A 210 16.33 11.14 5.98
C ASP A 210 15.15 11.40 6.94
N LEU A 211 14.30 10.39 7.15
CA LEU A 211 13.19 10.48 8.10
C LEU A 211 13.66 10.40 9.55
N ALA A 212 14.66 9.58 9.86
CA ALA A 212 15.27 9.50 11.19
C ALA A 212 16.01 10.80 11.56
N THR A 213 16.72 11.40 10.61
CA THR A 213 17.50 12.64 10.80
C THR A 213 16.64 13.88 10.81
N LYS A 214 15.43 13.84 10.21
CA LYS A 214 14.42 14.90 10.34
C LYS A 214 13.84 15.06 11.75
N LYS A 215 14.51 14.47 12.76
CA LYS A 215 14.38 14.79 14.19
C LYS A 215 14.04 16.26 14.29
N ARG A 216 12.78 16.50 14.69
CA ARG A 216 12.10 17.79 14.60
C ARG A 216 13.09 18.85 15.03
N LYS A 217 13.55 19.70 14.09
CA LYS A 217 14.06 21.02 14.48
C LYS A 217 12.97 21.53 15.42
N PRO A 218 13.26 21.74 16.72
CA PRO A 218 12.23 22.10 17.68
C PRO A 218 11.50 23.25 17.03
N ARG A 219 10.24 23.01 16.65
CA ARG A 219 9.40 24.09 16.16
C ARG A 219 9.41 25.02 17.36
N ALA A 220 10.08 26.16 17.21
CA ALA A 220 10.15 27.17 18.26
C ALA A 220 8.74 27.21 18.84
N ALA A 221 8.64 26.91 20.13
CA ALA A 221 7.34 26.83 20.81
C ALA A 221 6.54 28.01 20.28
N PRO A 222 5.34 27.79 19.70
CA PRO A 222 4.53 28.89 19.20
C PRO A 222 4.58 29.93 20.32
N ALA A 223 5.15 31.10 20.03
CA ALA A 223 5.38 32.13 21.03
C ALA A 223 4.10 32.20 21.84
N GLU A 224 4.22 32.00 23.17
CA GLU A 224 3.06 32.02 24.07
C GLU A 224 2.17 33.16 23.58
N PRO A 225 0.90 32.88 23.20
CA PRO A 225 0.01 33.94 22.81
C PRO A 225 0.05 34.93 23.96
N GLU A 226 0.53 36.15 23.67
CA GLU A 226 0.69 37.15 24.72
C GLU A 226 -0.60 37.20 25.53
N PRO A 227 -0.52 37.22 26.87
CA PRO A 227 -1.69 37.21 27.71
C PRO A 227 -2.56 38.40 27.28
N THR A 228 -3.64 38.09 26.57
CA THR A 228 -4.66 39.06 26.25
C THR A 228 -5.38 39.27 27.56
N THR A 229 -4.97 40.33 28.25
CA THR A 229 -5.70 40.99 29.31
C THR A 229 -7.05 41.45 28.75
N SER A 230 -8.00 40.52 28.70
CA SER A 230 -9.41 40.88 28.70
C SER A 230 -10.07 40.14 29.84
N ASP A 231 -10.00 40.80 31.00
CA ASP A 231 -11.07 40.79 31.99
C ASP A 231 -12.46 40.75 31.31
N ASN A 232 -13.37 39.95 31.90
CA ASN A 232 -14.84 39.87 31.67
C ASN A 232 -15.36 38.52 31.15
N TRP A 233 -15.32 37.48 31.98
CA TRP A 233 -16.20 36.31 31.80
C TRP A 233 -16.87 35.82 33.10
N ILE A 234 -16.90 36.65 34.15
CA ILE A 234 -17.78 36.38 35.29
C ILE A 234 -19.22 36.69 34.84
N ASP A 235 -20.12 35.76 35.18
CA ASP A 235 -21.57 35.78 35.05
C ASP A 235 -22.22 35.39 33.71
N ALA A 236 -22.33 34.07 33.53
CA ALA A 236 -23.60 33.47 33.12
C ALA A 236 -23.73 32.04 33.68
N PHE A 237 -23.88 31.93 35.00
CA PHE A 237 -24.41 30.71 35.61
C PHE A 237 -25.89 30.63 35.23
N VAL A 238 -26.21 29.87 34.18
CA VAL A 238 -27.58 29.52 33.81
C VAL A 238 -27.99 28.30 34.64
N PRO A 239 -28.96 28.40 35.57
CA PRO A 239 -29.47 27.26 36.30
C PRO A 239 -30.19 26.32 35.31
N LEU A 240 -29.74 25.07 35.25
CA LEU A 240 -30.45 23.99 34.57
C LEU A 240 -31.71 23.65 35.39
N GLU A 241 -32.87 24.07 34.89
CA GLU A 241 -34.16 23.58 35.39
C GLU A 241 -34.27 22.08 35.09
N VAL A 242 -34.36 21.29 36.16
CA VAL A 242 -34.58 19.85 36.12
C VAL A 242 -36.08 19.62 35.96
N GLU A 243 -36.52 19.15 34.80
CA GLU A 243 -37.91 18.71 34.61
C GLU A 243 -38.16 17.40 35.38
N PRO A 244 -39.27 17.29 36.14
CA PRO A 244 -39.62 16.09 36.86
C PRO A 244 -40.14 15.00 35.92
N ASN A 245 -39.46 13.86 35.98
CA ASN A 245 -39.85 12.62 35.32
C ASN A 245 -41.21 12.13 35.86
N VAL A 246 -42.27 12.26 35.07
CA VAL A 246 -43.58 11.68 35.36
C VAL A 246 -43.54 10.20 34.99
N PHE A 247 -43.43 9.35 36.00
CA PHE A 247 -43.76 7.93 35.89
C PHE A 247 -45.29 7.78 35.75
N LEU A 248 -45.75 7.24 34.62
CA LEU A 248 -47.09 6.67 34.51
C LEU A 248 -46.98 5.13 34.58
N VAL A 249 -47.76 4.59 35.51
CA VAL A 249 -48.00 3.17 35.81
C VAL A 249 -48.98 2.58 34.80
#